data_AF-A0A1V6FVA4-F1
#
_entry.id   AF-A0A1V6FVA4-F1
#
_cell.length_a   1.000
_cell.length_b   1.000
_cell.length_c   1.000
_cell.angle_alpha   90.00
_cell.angle_beta   90.00
_cell.angle_gamma   90.00
#
_symmetry.space_group_name_H-M   'P 1'
#
loop_
_entity.id
_entity.type
_entity.pdbx_description
1 polymer ?
#
loop_
_entity_poly.entity_id
_entity_poly.type
_entity_poly.pdbx_seq_one_letter_code
_entity_poly.pdbx_strand_id
1 'polypeptide(L)'
;MKTNSMLFALTLVAALMMTGVGNARADSDSHSDESDLFTVDTRDPYLPLVDLVVTPTPGQSKILGAFDPVLTYTFEGALEGETPAFTGALSREPGEAVGGYEITRGTLALADNGAFLASNYALVFVAGGVTFEITPNSHSAVSCLFTVDTRDPYLPLVDLVVTPTPGQSKILGAFDPVLTYTFEGALEGETPAFTGALSREPGEAVGGYEITRGTLALADNGAFLASNYALVFVAGGVTFEITPSDVIDSAMWLTATALDSGEDPITLFFGENEAAAHGEDDLDVAAIPGQSVRLCSLPTFTCIRRLSHDWRPFPGKDGITRWRLEVVQPGTIRAGGEQQRNGAEDNNAFTLTWNIDAAEQNRHLYLQKIMDEQPVGFPIDMRRTSTARVHRGTVYEIAYAPLVEAHINLKNGWNFIGSPLMSTQSQGEIFGDVAPIAWGDVVVWYWKNGRYEICRSDESLNPERGYFVYSHDEDRTISITGIKTDAVMLLQQGWNLVNPPNACAMPAAEGVGSRAWHWNGDAYQFVAGGGTLKTDCCYWIFVTSNEPVMMNFNN
;
A
#
# COMPACT_ATOMS: atom_id res chain seq x y z
N MET A 1 61.09 -1.86 -57.93
CA MET A 1 61.32 -1.66 -56.48
C MET A 1 60.83 -2.95 -55.81
N LYS A 2 61.71 -3.89 -55.40
CA LYS A 2 62.39 -3.94 -54.08
C LYS A 2 61.44 -3.46 -52.96
N THR A 3 61.07 -4.24 -51.94
CA THR A 3 61.49 -5.60 -51.52
C THR A 3 60.56 -6.07 -50.39
N ASN A 4 60.26 -7.37 -50.39
CA ASN A 4 60.22 -8.31 -49.25
C ASN A 4 59.22 -8.13 -48.10
N SER A 5 58.27 -9.06 -47.91
CA SER A 5 58.39 -10.41 -47.29
C SER A 5 58.22 -10.31 -45.76
N MET A 6 57.47 -11.14 -45.04
CA MET A 6 57.36 -12.61 -45.04
C MET A 6 55.97 -13.01 -44.48
N LEU A 7 55.26 -14.02 -45.03
CA LEU A 7 55.45 -15.49 -44.88
C LEU A 7 54.96 -15.98 -43.50
N PHE A 8 54.16 -17.04 -43.27
CA PHE A 8 53.39 -18.08 -43.99
C PHE A 8 52.48 -18.73 -42.89
N ALA A 9 51.22 -19.12 -43.14
CA ALA A 9 50.75 -20.45 -43.62
C ALA A 9 50.92 -21.58 -42.55
N LEU A 10 50.14 -22.65 -42.42
CA LEU A 10 49.04 -23.30 -43.15
C LEU A 10 48.60 -24.45 -42.19
N THR A 11 47.33 -24.58 -41.79
CA THR A 11 46.29 -25.46 -42.35
C THR A 11 46.32 -26.93 -41.91
N LEU A 12 45.16 -27.29 -41.35
CA LEU A 12 44.58 -28.60 -41.04
C LEU A 12 43.96 -29.24 -42.30
N VAL A 13 44.12 -30.54 -42.56
CA VAL A 13 43.10 -31.41 -43.21
C VAL A 13 43.34 -32.89 -42.84
N ALA A 14 42.23 -33.62 -42.65
CA ALA A 14 42.10 -35.01 -42.21
C ALA A 14 42.05 -36.07 -43.33
N ALA A 15 42.42 -37.29 -42.92
CA ALA A 15 41.97 -38.65 -43.27
C ALA A 15 41.44 -39.03 -44.67
N LEU A 16 42.01 -40.11 -45.27
CA LEU A 16 41.21 -41.20 -45.86
C LEU A 16 41.97 -42.54 -46.01
N MET A 17 41.19 -43.61 -45.82
CA MET A 17 41.35 -45.06 -45.77
C MET A 17 42.26 -45.80 -46.77
N MET A 18 42.72 -46.99 -46.31
CA MET A 18 43.43 -48.06 -47.03
C MET A 18 42.57 -48.80 -48.08
N THR A 19 43.24 -49.32 -49.13
CA THR A 19 43.18 -50.67 -49.76
C THR A 19 44.08 -50.56 -51.02
N GLY A 20 44.86 -51.51 -51.52
CA GLY A 20 45.20 -52.90 -51.23
C GLY A 20 45.91 -53.45 -52.48
N VAL A 21 46.97 -54.25 -52.28
CA VAL A 21 47.53 -55.30 -53.16
C VAL A 21 48.28 -54.88 -54.44
N GLY A 22 49.53 -55.36 -54.58
CA GLY A 22 50.17 -55.49 -55.89
C GLY A 22 51.70 -55.70 -55.93
N ASN A 23 52.16 -56.91 -55.57
CA ASN A 23 53.30 -57.66 -56.15
C ASN A 23 54.50 -56.92 -56.80
N ALA A 24 55.73 -57.20 -56.33
CA ALA A 24 56.80 -57.79 -57.15
C ALA A 24 58.04 -58.21 -56.32
N ARG A 25 58.49 -59.44 -56.60
CA ARG A 25 59.77 -60.10 -56.22
C ARG A 25 61.00 -59.38 -56.79
N ALA A 26 62.14 -59.46 -56.09
CA ALA A 26 63.33 -60.22 -56.54
C ALA A 26 64.50 -60.09 -55.55
N ASP A 27 65.19 -61.21 -55.37
CA ASP A 27 66.31 -61.48 -54.48
C ASP A 27 67.65 -60.79 -54.84
N SER A 28 68.54 -60.82 -53.84
CA SER A 28 70.01 -61.01 -53.89
C SER A 28 70.94 -59.79 -53.78
N ASP A 29 71.60 -59.77 -52.61
CA ASP A 29 73.03 -59.60 -52.34
C ASP A 29 73.78 -58.35 -52.79
N SER A 30 74.19 -57.55 -51.79
CA SER A 30 75.58 -57.09 -51.67
C SER A 30 75.92 -56.74 -50.22
N HIS A 31 76.79 -57.54 -49.60
CA HIS A 31 77.59 -57.16 -48.43
C HIS A 31 78.58 -56.05 -48.79
N SER A 32 78.75 -55.06 -47.92
CA SER A 32 80.09 -54.68 -47.39
C SER A 32 80.01 -53.51 -46.40
N ASP A 33 80.42 -53.83 -45.18
CA ASP A 33 81.30 -53.06 -44.30
C ASP A 33 80.72 -51.98 -43.34
N GLU A 34 80.64 -52.43 -42.08
CA GLU A 34 81.18 -51.77 -40.88
C GLU A 34 80.61 -50.41 -40.49
N SER A 35 79.56 -50.47 -39.68
CA SER A 35 79.44 -49.61 -38.50
C SER A 35 78.71 -50.40 -37.41
N ASP A 36 79.30 -50.48 -36.22
CA ASP A 36 78.74 -51.05 -34.97
C ASP A 36 77.36 -50.45 -34.64
N LEU A 37 76.33 -50.89 -35.36
CA LEU A 37 74.94 -50.61 -35.06
C LEU A 37 74.34 -51.89 -34.50
N PHE A 38 73.97 -51.82 -33.22
CA PHE A 38 73.02 -52.68 -32.53
C PHE A 38 71.98 -53.25 -33.51
N THR A 39 72.13 -54.50 -33.92
CA THR A 39 71.04 -55.25 -34.56
C THR A 39 70.01 -55.52 -33.48
N VAL A 40 69.02 -54.63 -33.34
CA VAL A 40 67.81 -54.92 -32.59
C VAL A 40 67.08 -56.03 -33.35
N ASP A 41 67.07 -57.21 -32.75
CA ASP A 41 66.24 -58.33 -33.18
C ASP A 41 64.78 -57.89 -33.13
N THR A 42 64.16 -57.67 -34.29
CA THR A 42 62.74 -57.27 -34.43
C THR A 42 61.77 -58.44 -34.18
N ARG A 43 62.13 -59.34 -33.25
CA ARG A 43 61.32 -60.50 -32.83
C ARG A 43 61.00 -60.49 -31.34
N ASP A 44 61.18 -59.36 -30.66
CA ASP A 44 60.58 -59.13 -29.36
C ASP A 44 59.23 -58.40 -29.50
N PRO A 45 58.08 -59.10 -29.38
CA PRO A 45 56.77 -58.48 -29.43
C PRO A 45 56.40 -57.73 -28.13
N TYR A 46 57.34 -57.56 -27.18
CA TYR A 46 57.12 -56.82 -25.94
C TYR A 46 58.23 -55.79 -25.73
N LEU A 47 58.19 -54.67 -26.47
CA LEU A 47 58.80 -53.46 -25.92
C LEU A 47 58.09 -53.17 -24.58
N PRO A 48 58.79 -53.15 -23.44
CA PRO A 48 58.16 -52.84 -22.17
C PRO A 48 57.61 -51.41 -22.25
N LEU A 49 56.39 -51.23 -21.73
CA LEU A 49 55.83 -49.89 -21.56
C LEU A 49 56.82 -49.05 -20.75
N VAL A 50 56.96 -47.79 -21.13
CA VAL A 50 57.75 -46.84 -20.35
C VAL A 50 56.90 -46.39 -19.15
N ASP A 51 57.44 -46.50 -17.94
CA ASP A 51 56.75 -46.04 -16.75
C ASP A 51 56.68 -44.51 -16.74
N LEU A 52 55.46 -43.99 -16.75
CA LEU A 52 55.18 -42.58 -16.54
C LEU A 52 54.61 -42.41 -15.12
N VAL A 53 55.48 -41.94 -14.23
CA VAL A 53 55.21 -41.86 -12.80
C VAL A 53 54.48 -40.56 -12.50
N VAL A 54 53.31 -40.63 -11.87
CA VAL A 54 52.54 -39.47 -11.40
C VAL A 54 52.58 -39.40 -9.87
N THR A 55 53.00 -38.25 -9.36
CA THR A 55 53.14 -37.98 -7.91
C THR A 55 52.26 -36.80 -7.54
N PRO A 56 51.29 -36.95 -6.61
CA PRO A 56 50.51 -35.81 -6.12
C PRO A 56 51.38 -34.71 -5.52
N THR A 57 51.02 -33.44 -5.73
CA THR A 57 51.75 -32.31 -5.12
C THR A 57 51.51 -32.29 -3.59
N PRO A 58 52.55 -32.21 -2.74
CA PRO A 58 52.35 -32.09 -1.29
C PRO A 58 51.73 -30.76 -0.85
N GLY A 59 51.10 -30.75 0.33
CA GLY A 59 50.60 -29.53 0.97
C GLY A 59 49.27 -29.00 0.41
N GLN A 60 48.53 -29.83 -0.32
CA GLN A 60 47.19 -29.49 -0.81
C GLN A 60 46.18 -29.57 0.34
N SER A 61 45.35 -28.55 0.50
CA SER A 61 44.42 -28.48 1.61
C SER A 61 43.13 -27.71 1.28
N LYS A 62 42.14 -27.84 2.16
CA LYS A 62 41.00 -26.93 2.27
C LYS A 62 40.65 -26.66 3.72
N ILE A 63 39.89 -25.61 3.94
CA ILE A 63 39.23 -25.38 5.24
C ILE A 63 37.96 -26.24 5.28
N LEU A 64 37.66 -26.81 6.45
CA LEU A 64 36.43 -27.55 6.70
C LEU A 64 35.18 -26.79 6.21
N GLY A 65 34.36 -27.44 5.38
CA GLY A 65 33.15 -26.85 4.78
C GLY A 65 33.34 -26.25 3.38
N ALA A 66 34.58 -26.02 2.92
CA ALA A 66 34.84 -25.58 1.55
C ALA A 66 34.68 -26.73 0.53
N PHE A 67 34.39 -26.39 -0.72
CA PHE A 67 34.45 -27.34 -1.84
C PHE A 67 35.89 -27.81 -2.09
N ASP A 68 36.05 -29.03 -2.58
CA ASP A 68 37.36 -29.58 -2.94
C ASP A 68 37.96 -28.82 -4.14
N PRO A 69 39.21 -28.36 -4.05
CA PRO A 69 39.91 -27.81 -5.20
C PRO A 69 40.29 -28.91 -6.19
N VAL A 70 40.63 -28.53 -7.43
CA VAL A 70 41.22 -29.46 -8.39
C VAL A 70 42.61 -29.86 -7.88
N LEU A 71 42.79 -31.16 -7.61
CA LEU A 71 44.03 -31.69 -7.08
C LEU A 71 45.15 -31.66 -8.15
N THR A 72 46.33 -31.21 -7.74
CA THR A 72 47.51 -31.05 -8.59
C THR A 72 48.51 -32.19 -8.40
N TYR A 73 49.35 -32.41 -9.41
CA TYR A 73 50.36 -33.46 -9.44
C TYR A 73 51.53 -33.09 -10.35
N THR A 74 52.65 -33.78 -10.17
CA THR A 74 53.81 -33.78 -11.07
C THR A 74 53.95 -35.15 -11.75
N PHE A 75 54.71 -35.21 -12.84
CA PHE A 75 54.99 -36.46 -13.53
C PHE A 75 56.45 -36.55 -13.99
N GLU A 76 56.99 -37.77 -14.07
CA GLU A 76 58.35 -38.07 -14.54
C GLU A 76 58.35 -39.36 -15.39
N GLY A 77 59.34 -39.51 -16.30
CA GLY A 77 59.48 -40.72 -17.13
C GLY A 77 58.98 -40.60 -18.58
N ALA A 78 58.61 -39.40 -19.04
CA ALA A 78 58.29 -39.15 -20.45
C ALA A 78 59.54 -39.30 -21.34
N LEU A 79 59.38 -39.86 -22.54
CA LEU A 79 60.47 -39.91 -23.53
C LEU A 79 60.84 -38.51 -24.02
N GLU A 80 62.12 -38.33 -24.35
CA GLU A 80 62.65 -37.04 -24.79
C GLU A 80 61.94 -36.54 -26.07
N GLY A 81 61.32 -35.36 -25.98
CA GLY A 81 60.55 -34.75 -27.08
C GLY A 81 59.04 -35.03 -27.06
N GLU A 82 58.55 -35.87 -26.17
CA GLU A 82 57.11 -36.09 -25.97
C GLU A 82 56.56 -35.26 -24.79
N THR A 83 55.30 -34.82 -24.91
CA THR A 83 54.58 -34.14 -23.81
C THR A 83 53.38 -34.99 -23.41
N PRO A 84 53.39 -35.60 -22.22
CA PRO A 84 52.28 -36.42 -21.74
C PRO A 84 50.96 -35.65 -21.68
N ALA A 85 49.87 -36.32 -22.06
CA ALA A 85 48.52 -35.81 -21.91
C ALA A 85 47.70 -36.69 -20.98
N PHE A 86 46.85 -36.05 -20.18
CA PHE A 86 46.03 -36.69 -19.16
C PHE A 86 44.57 -36.31 -19.31
N THR A 87 43.68 -37.21 -18.89
CA THR A 87 42.24 -36.98 -18.75
C THR A 87 41.79 -37.42 -17.36
N GLY A 88 40.61 -36.94 -16.93
CA GLY A 88 40.12 -37.16 -15.58
C GLY A 88 40.86 -36.29 -14.55
N ALA A 89 40.76 -36.67 -13.28
CA ALA A 89 41.39 -35.96 -12.17
C ALA A 89 41.77 -36.93 -11.04
N LEU A 90 42.75 -36.51 -10.23
CA LEU A 90 42.99 -37.13 -8.94
C LEU A 90 41.77 -36.95 -8.03
N SER A 91 41.63 -37.83 -7.05
CA SER A 91 40.60 -37.74 -6.01
C SER A 91 41.24 -37.97 -4.65
N ARG A 92 40.47 -37.86 -3.57
CA ARG A 92 40.91 -38.24 -2.23
C ARG A 92 39.94 -39.25 -1.62
N GLU A 93 40.37 -39.92 -0.57
CA GLU A 93 39.49 -40.76 0.24
C GLU A 93 38.26 -39.97 0.73
N PRO A 94 37.08 -40.60 0.80
CA PRO A 94 35.85 -39.94 1.21
C PRO A 94 35.89 -39.55 2.69
N GLY A 95 35.26 -38.41 3.01
CA GLY A 95 35.12 -37.90 4.38
C GLY A 95 35.32 -36.38 4.44
N GLU A 96 34.84 -35.75 5.50
CA GLU A 96 34.89 -34.29 5.66
C GLU A 96 35.35 -33.86 7.06
N ALA A 97 35.86 -34.79 7.88
CA ALA A 97 36.42 -34.44 9.19
C ALA A 97 37.78 -33.76 9.04
N VAL A 98 38.19 -32.99 10.06
CA VAL A 98 39.56 -32.45 10.10
C VAL A 98 40.56 -33.60 10.11
N GLY A 99 41.53 -33.57 9.20
CA GLY A 99 42.54 -34.61 9.07
C GLY A 99 43.13 -34.73 7.67
N GLY A 100 44.07 -35.65 7.52
CA GLY A 100 44.67 -36.00 6.24
C GLY A 100 43.88 -37.09 5.54
N TYR A 101 43.57 -36.87 4.27
CA TYR A 101 42.93 -37.83 3.38
C TYR A 101 43.92 -38.26 2.31
N GLU A 102 44.08 -39.56 2.08
CA GLU A 102 44.99 -40.04 1.05
C GLU A 102 44.50 -39.58 -0.33
N ILE A 103 45.41 -39.02 -1.14
CA ILE A 103 45.12 -38.70 -2.54
C ILE A 103 45.21 -39.98 -3.33
N THR A 104 44.13 -40.33 -4.03
CA THR A 104 44.03 -41.49 -4.90
C THR A 104 44.10 -41.07 -6.37
N ARG A 105 44.41 -42.02 -7.24
CA ARG A 105 44.43 -41.79 -8.71
C ARG A 105 43.10 -41.23 -9.23
N GLY A 106 41.98 -41.51 -8.57
CA GLY A 106 40.66 -41.10 -9.03
C GLY A 106 40.39 -41.58 -10.46
N THR A 107 39.99 -40.65 -11.31
CA THR A 107 39.72 -40.91 -12.74
C THR A 107 40.90 -40.59 -13.65
N LEU A 108 42.07 -40.22 -13.08
CA LEU A 108 43.23 -39.81 -13.86
C LEU A 108 43.73 -40.96 -14.76
N ALA A 109 43.80 -40.69 -16.06
CA ALA A 109 44.23 -41.61 -17.09
C ALA A 109 45.07 -40.90 -18.16
N LEU A 110 45.92 -41.65 -18.86
CA LEU A 110 46.67 -41.14 -20.02
C LEU A 110 45.75 -41.00 -21.22
N ALA A 111 46.04 -40.01 -22.05
CA ALA A 111 45.34 -39.78 -23.30
C ALA A 111 46.34 -39.52 -24.43
N ASP A 112 45.96 -39.92 -25.64
CA ASP A 112 46.76 -39.64 -26.83
C ASP A 112 46.74 -38.14 -27.15
N ASN A 113 47.90 -37.58 -27.52
CA ASN A 113 47.99 -36.18 -27.97
C ASN A 113 49.07 -36.01 -29.03
N GLY A 114 48.79 -36.49 -30.24
CA GLY A 114 49.68 -36.36 -31.39
C GLY A 114 50.89 -37.29 -31.28
N ALA A 115 52.05 -36.72 -30.92
CA ALA A 115 53.30 -37.47 -30.82
C ALA A 115 53.34 -38.41 -29.60
N PHE A 116 52.59 -38.10 -28.54
CA PHE A 116 52.43 -38.95 -27.36
C PHE A 116 51.30 -39.96 -27.59
N LEU A 117 51.64 -41.26 -27.58
CA LEU A 117 50.67 -42.37 -27.64
C LEU A 117 50.61 -43.03 -26.27
N ALA A 118 49.45 -42.97 -25.62
CA ALA A 118 49.23 -43.52 -24.27
C ALA A 118 49.51 -45.02 -24.21
N SER A 119 49.34 -45.74 -25.32
CA SER A 119 49.63 -47.18 -25.42
C SER A 119 51.11 -47.54 -25.26
N ASN A 120 52.02 -46.57 -25.31
CA ASN A 120 53.45 -46.79 -25.14
C ASN A 120 53.91 -46.63 -23.68
N TYR A 121 53.01 -46.16 -22.81
CA TYR A 121 53.31 -45.85 -21.41
C TYR A 121 52.44 -46.65 -20.45
N ALA A 122 53.03 -46.99 -19.31
CA ALA A 122 52.31 -47.48 -18.15
C ALA A 122 52.17 -46.32 -17.15
N LEU A 123 50.93 -45.95 -16.81
CA LEU A 123 50.69 -44.95 -15.78
C LEU A 123 50.97 -45.56 -14.40
N VAL A 124 52.05 -45.12 -13.76
CA VAL A 124 52.42 -45.53 -12.41
C VAL A 124 52.03 -44.42 -11.44
N PHE A 125 50.97 -44.63 -10.66
CA PHE A 125 50.58 -43.68 -9.61
C PHE A 125 51.35 -43.99 -8.33
N VAL A 126 52.05 -43.01 -7.77
CA VAL A 126 52.71 -43.14 -6.47
C VAL A 126 51.65 -43.10 -5.37
N ALA A 127 51.13 -44.27 -5.02
CA ALA A 127 50.17 -44.45 -3.94
C ALA A 127 50.87 -44.38 -2.57
N GLY A 128 50.22 -43.76 -1.59
CA GLY A 128 50.75 -43.57 -0.25
C GLY A 128 51.85 -42.51 -0.17
N GLY A 129 51.70 -41.56 0.76
CA GLY A 129 52.73 -40.58 1.13
C GLY A 129 52.36 -39.11 0.96
N VAL A 130 51.30 -38.81 0.19
CA VAL A 130 50.76 -37.45 0.07
C VAL A 130 49.29 -37.44 0.44
N THR A 131 48.96 -36.66 1.46
CA THR A 131 47.58 -36.46 1.93
C THR A 131 47.08 -35.07 1.54
N PHE A 132 45.80 -35.00 1.22
CA PHE A 132 45.04 -33.76 1.18
C PHE A 132 44.55 -33.42 2.59
N GLU A 133 44.88 -32.23 3.09
CA GLU A 133 44.57 -31.84 4.48
C GLU A 133 43.27 -31.02 4.56
N ILE A 134 42.32 -31.47 5.39
CA ILE A 134 41.19 -30.63 5.80
C ILE A 134 41.56 -29.98 7.13
N THR A 135 41.79 -28.67 7.13
CA THR A 135 42.15 -27.91 8.33
C THR A 135 40.89 -27.39 9.05
N PRO A 136 40.91 -27.24 10.38
CA PRO A 136 39.82 -26.59 11.11
C PRO A 136 39.54 -25.18 10.59
N ASN A 137 38.29 -24.74 10.69
CA ASN A 137 38.00 -23.31 10.58
C ASN A 137 38.58 -22.59 11.82
N SER A 138 39.12 -21.39 11.63
CA SER A 138 39.99 -20.68 12.60
C SER A 138 39.30 -20.24 13.90
N HIS A 139 38.08 -20.70 14.20
CA HIS A 139 37.33 -20.33 15.40
C HIS A 139 37.38 -21.36 16.55
N SER A 140 38.09 -22.49 16.39
CA SER A 140 38.40 -23.41 17.49
C SER A 140 39.72 -23.07 18.22
N ALA A 141 40.06 -21.79 18.36
CA ALA A 141 41.29 -21.33 19.03
C ALA A 141 41.06 -20.48 20.29
N VAL A 142 39.82 -20.37 20.80
CA VAL A 142 39.54 -19.72 22.09
C VAL A 142 39.10 -20.73 23.14
N SER A 143 39.94 -21.74 23.40
CA SER A 143 40.11 -22.28 24.75
C SER A 143 41.31 -23.20 24.79
N CYS A 144 42.44 -22.68 25.27
CA CYS A 144 43.51 -23.53 25.77
C CYS A 144 43.02 -24.23 27.05
N LEU A 145 42.22 -25.30 26.95
CA LEU A 145 41.98 -26.34 27.98
C LEU A 145 40.88 -27.36 27.59
N PHE A 146 40.86 -27.92 26.39
CA PHE A 146 40.22 -29.24 26.20
C PHE A 146 40.67 -29.90 24.90
N THR A 147 41.11 -31.15 24.98
CA THR A 147 41.28 -32.03 23.82
C THR A 147 39.87 -32.34 23.31
N VAL A 148 39.43 -31.67 22.26
CA VAL A 148 38.11 -31.94 21.65
C VAL A 148 38.20 -33.31 20.96
N ASP A 149 37.50 -34.29 21.54
CA ASP A 149 37.21 -35.60 20.95
C ASP A 149 36.37 -35.36 19.68
N THR A 150 36.96 -35.66 18.51
CA THR A 150 36.38 -35.44 17.17
C THR A 150 35.28 -36.45 16.80
N ARG A 151 34.50 -36.91 17.79
CA ARG A 151 33.38 -37.86 17.62
C ARG A 151 32.00 -37.23 17.75
N ASP A 152 31.89 -35.91 17.79
CA ASP A 152 30.59 -35.22 17.75
C ASP A 152 30.20 -34.84 16.31
N PRO A 153 29.18 -35.48 15.69
CA PRO A 153 28.66 -35.09 14.38
C PRO A 153 27.79 -33.82 14.43
N TYR A 154 27.67 -33.14 15.58
CA TYR A 154 26.99 -31.87 15.73
C TYR A 154 27.99 -30.73 15.86
N LEU A 155 28.57 -30.27 14.75
CA LEU A 155 29.03 -28.89 14.73
C LEU A 155 27.79 -27.99 14.90
N PRO A 156 27.73 -27.13 15.93
CA PRO A 156 26.59 -26.23 16.09
C PRO A 156 26.52 -25.27 14.90
N LEU A 157 25.30 -24.97 14.45
CA LEU A 157 25.07 -23.93 13.44
C LEU A 157 25.70 -22.63 13.90
N VAL A 158 26.25 -21.86 12.96
CA VAL A 158 26.76 -20.52 13.26
C VAL A 158 25.57 -19.56 13.32
N ASP A 159 25.44 -18.81 14.41
CA ASP A 159 24.41 -17.79 14.51
C ASP A 159 24.71 -16.65 13.55
N LEU A 160 23.79 -16.43 12.60
CA LEU A 160 23.78 -15.27 11.72
C LEU A 160 22.70 -14.32 12.23
N VAL A 161 23.14 -13.26 12.91
CA VAL A 161 22.28 -12.33 13.62
C VAL A 161 21.83 -11.23 12.68
N VAL A 162 20.52 -11.04 12.51
CA VAL A 162 19.92 -9.94 11.77
C VAL A 162 19.31 -8.93 12.74
N THR A 163 19.70 -7.67 12.57
CA THR A 163 19.25 -6.54 13.38
C THR A 163 18.58 -5.50 12.48
N PRO A 164 17.30 -5.16 12.68
CA PRO A 164 16.65 -4.08 11.95
C PRO A 164 17.41 -2.75 12.11
N THR A 165 17.50 -1.97 11.03
CA THR A 165 18.15 -0.65 11.10
C THR A 165 17.26 0.32 11.91
N PRO A 166 17.79 1.05 12.90
CA PRO A 166 17.00 2.02 13.66
C PRO A 166 16.55 3.23 12.81
N GLY A 167 15.49 3.91 13.26
CA GLY A 167 15.04 5.17 12.65
C GLY A 167 14.32 5.02 11.31
N GLN A 168 13.81 3.82 11.01
CA GLN A 168 12.97 3.59 9.85
C GLN A 168 11.57 4.14 10.11
N SER A 169 11.03 4.89 9.16
CA SER A 169 9.73 5.53 9.32
C SER A 169 9.01 5.73 7.99
N LYS A 170 7.73 6.08 8.11
CA LYS A 170 6.95 6.71 7.04
C LYS A 170 6.07 7.82 7.62
N ILE A 171 5.59 8.69 6.75
CA ILE A 171 4.46 9.56 7.06
C ILE A 171 3.16 8.76 6.97
N LEU A 172 2.19 9.09 7.84
CA LEU A 172 0.83 8.55 7.78
C LEU A 172 0.26 8.62 6.35
N GLY A 173 -0.32 7.51 5.86
CA GLY A 173 -0.88 7.40 4.50
C GLY A 173 0.06 6.73 3.50
N ALA A 174 1.35 7.04 3.56
CA ALA A 174 2.31 6.54 2.59
C ALA A 174 2.43 5.00 2.59
N PHE A 175 2.79 4.43 1.44
CA PHE A 175 3.14 3.01 1.36
C PHE A 175 4.37 2.68 2.22
N ASP A 176 4.37 1.48 2.79
CA ASP A 176 5.50 1.00 3.57
C ASP A 176 6.76 0.88 2.71
N PRO A 177 7.90 1.47 3.14
CA PRO A 177 9.16 1.27 2.46
C PRO A 177 9.67 -0.17 2.68
N VAL A 178 10.60 -0.61 1.85
CA VAL A 178 11.33 -1.85 2.09
C VAL A 178 12.17 -1.67 3.34
N LEU A 179 11.88 -2.46 4.38
CA LEU A 179 12.57 -2.37 5.65
C LEU A 179 14.03 -2.86 5.52
N THR A 180 14.94 -2.10 6.10
CA THR A 180 16.39 -2.34 6.06
C THR A 180 16.89 -2.99 7.35
N TYR A 181 18.01 -3.69 7.23
CA TYR A 181 18.64 -4.40 8.34
C TYR A 181 20.15 -4.54 8.12
N THR A 182 20.87 -4.79 9.21
CA THR A 182 22.26 -5.23 9.20
C THR A 182 22.35 -6.68 9.64
N PHE A 183 23.46 -7.34 9.33
CA PHE A 183 23.71 -8.71 9.77
C PHE A 183 25.16 -8.88 10.23
N GLU A 184 25.37 -9.79 11.17
CA GLU A 184 26.68 -10.18 11.72
C GLU A 184 26.75 -11.69 11.95
N GLY A 185 27.96 -12.27 11.96
CA GLY A 185 28.17 -13.71 12.19
C GLY A 185 28.44 -14.56 10.94
N ALA A 186 28.59 -13.93 9.76
CA ALA A 186 29.03 -14.63 8.56
C ALA A 186 30.47 -15.17 8.71
N LEU A 187 30.76 -16.33 8.11
CA LEU A 187 32.11 -16.89 8.12
C LEU A 187 33.01 -16.10 7.15
N GLU A 188 34.30 -16.03 7.47
CA GLU A 188 35.27 -15.29 6.66
C GLU A 188 35.36 -15.87 5.23
N GLY A 189 35.14 -15.02 4.23
CA GLY A 189 35.11 -15.41 2.82
C GLY A 189 33.72 -15.82 2.29
N GLU A 190 32.70 -15.92 3.15
CA GLU A 190 31.32 -16.14 2.74
C GLU A 190 30.52 -14.83 2.69
N THR A 191 29.58 -14.74 1.74
CA THR A 191 28.64 -13.60 1.64
C THR A 191 27.22 -14.14 1.81
N PRO A 192 26.54 -13.83 2.94
CA PRO A 192 25.18 -14.31 3.17
C PRO A 192 24.21 -13.87 2.09
N ALA A 193 23.34 -14.79 1.68
CA ALA A 193 22.22 -14.47 0.78
C ALA A 193 20.89 -14.61 1.54
N PHE A 194 19.99 -13.68 1.27
CA PHE A 194 18.68 -13.60 1.91
C PHE A 194 17.56 -13.61 0.88
N THR A 195 16.40 -14.12 1.27
CA THR A 195 15.14 -14.07 0.52
C THR A 195 14.03 -13.57 1.43
N GLY A 196 12.93 -13.10 0.85
CA GLY A 196 11.83 -12.48 1.59
C GLY A 196 12.21 -11.08 2.11
N ALA A 197 11.48 -10.61 3.11
CA ALA A 197 11.66 -9.29 3.70
C ALA A 197 11.23 -9.27 5.17
N LEU A 198 11.76 -8.29 5.91
CA LEU A 198 11.22 -7.91 7.21
C LEU A 198 9.80 -7.34 7.06
N SER A 199 9.01 -7.39 8.12
CA SER A 199 7.66 -6.82 8.20
C SER A 199 7.53 -6.03 9.50
N ARG A 200 6.46 -5.26 9.66
CA ARG A 200 6.08 -4.66 10.96
C ARG A 200 4.73 -5.18 11.44
N GLU A 201 4.38 -4.88 12.69
CA GLU A 201 3.02 -5.08 13.20
C GLU A 201 1.97 -4.30 12.38
N PRO A 202 0.74 -4.86 12.25
CA PRO A 202 -0.34 -4.21 11.51
C PRO A 202 -0.85 -2.95 12.23
N GLY A 203 -1.38 -2.01 11.44
CA GLY A 203 -1.95 -0.75 11.92
C GLY A 203 -1.37 0.46 11.19
N GLU A 204 -2.10 1.57 11.23
CA GLU A 204 -1.71 2.80 10.51
C GLU A 204 -1.79 4.05 11.40
N ALA A 205 -2.21 3.96 12.66
CA ALA A 205 -2.20 5.11 13.57
C ALA A 205 -0.78 5.66 13.79
N VAL A 206 -0.66 6.96 14.09
CA VAL A 206 0.63 7.56 14.47
C VAL A 206 1.19 6.85 15.70
N GLY A 207 2.45 6.42 15.62
CA GLY A 207 3.09 5.66 16.69
C GLY A 207 4.19 4.73 16.19
N GLY A 208 4.79 4.00 17.13
CA GLY A 208 5.80 2.98 16.85
C GLY A 208 5.20 1.59 16.69
N TYR A 209 5.65 0.86 15.68
CA TYR A 209 5.25 -0.51 15.36
C TYR A 209 6.45 -1.42 15.45
N GLU A 210 6.33 -2.58 16.10
CA GLU A 210 7.46 -3.50 16.21
C GLU A 210 7.85 -4.05 14.82
N ILE A 211 9.14 -4.02 14.49
CA ILE A 211 9.67 -4.70 13.30
C ILE A 211 9.83 -6.19 13.64
N THR A 212 9.21 -7.03 12.82
CA THR A 212 9.25 -8.48 12.90
C THR A 212 10.08 -9.08 11.77
N ARG A 213 10.53 -10.33 11.93
CA ARG A 213 11.28 -11.06 10.91
C ARG A 213 10.53 -11.15 9.56
N GLY A 214 9.20 -11.10 9.57
CA GLY A 214 8.39 -11.28 8.37
C GLY A 214 8.71 -12.59 7.65
N THR A 215 9.00 -12.49 6.36
CA THR A 215 9.34 -13.63 5.48
C THR A 215 10.85 -13.81 5.29
N LEU A 216 11.68 -13.03 6.00
CA LEU A 216 13.13 -13.05 5.82
C LEU A 216 13.71 -14.43 6.18
N ALA A 217 14.43 -15.02 5.21
CA ALA A 217 15.07 -16.33 5.32
C ALA A 217 16.43 -16.36 4.60
N LEU A 218 17.29 -17.30 4.98
CA LEU A 218 18.58 -17.54 4.31
C LEU A 218 18.40 -18.36 3.03
N ALA A 219 19.26 -18.13 2.07
CA ALA A 219 19.33 -18.89 0.82
C ALA A 219 20.77 -19.25 0.48
N ASP A 220 20.96 -20.36 -0.23
CA ASP A 220 22.28 -20.78 -0.71
C ASP A 220 22.75 -19.84 -1.84
N ASN A 221 24.05 -19.50 -1.83
CA ASN A 221 24.68 -18.77 -2.93
C ASN A 221 26.18 -19.06 -3.02
N GLY A 222 26.56 -19.94 -3.94
CA GLY A 222 27.96 -20.27 -4.21
C GLY A 222 28.62 -20.94 -3.01
N ALA A 223 29.54 -20.22 -2.36
CA ALA A 223 30.26 -20.71 -1.18
C ALA A 223 29.42 -20.65 0.12
N PHE A 224 28.37 -19.83 0.16
CA PHE A 224 27.48 -19.73 1.32
C PHE A 224 26.38 -20.80 1.23
N LEU A 225 26.31 -21.66 2.25
CA LEU A 225 25.27 -22.68 2.40
C LEU A 225 24.41 -22.35 3.63
N ALA A 226 23.13 -22.06 3.41
CA ALA A 226 22.19 -21.66 4.45
C ALA A 226 22.06 -22.72 5.56
N SER A 227 22.26 -24.00 5.24
CA SER A 227 22.24 -25.11 6.20
C SER A 227 23.34 -25.06 7.27
N ASN A 228 24.37 -24.22 7.08
CA ASN A 228 25.46 -24.05 8.05
C ASN A 228 25.16 -22.98 9.10
N TYR A 229 24.06 -22.25 8.94
CA TYR A 229 23.71 -21.09 9.76
C TYR A 229 22.35 -21.23 10.42
N ALA A 230 22.25 -20.69 11.64
CA ALA A 230 20.98 -20.43 12.29
C ALA A 230 20.65 -18.94 12.14
N LEU A 231 19.52 -18.61 11.51
CA LEU A 231 19.07 -17.23 11.40
C LEU A 231 18.50 -16.75 12.73
N VAL A 232 19.22 -15.86 13.40
CA VAL A 232 18.80 -15.26 14.67
C VAL A 232 18.29 -13.84 14.38
N PHE A 233 17.02 -13.59 14.65
CA PHE A 233 16.44 -12.26 14.54
C PHE A 233 16.43 -11.60 15.92
N VAL A 234 17.02 -10.40 16.04
CA VAL A 234 16.97 -9.63 17.28
C VAL A 234 15.58 -9.01 17.41
N ALA A 235 14.67 -9.76 18.03
CA ALA A 235 13.33 -9.28 18.36
C ALA A 235 13.39 -8.29 19.54
N GLY A 236 12.67 -7.18 19.42
CA GLY A 236 12.56 -6.16 20.47
C GLY A 236 13.69 -5.12 20.47
N GLY A 237 13.32 -3.85 20.28
CA GLY A 237 14.19 -2.69 20.48
C GLY A 237 14.19 -1.68 19.33
N VAL A 238 13.81 -2.12 18.13
CA VAL A 238 13.69 -1.24 16.96
C VAL A 238 12.25 -1.25 16.47
N THR A 239 11.61 -0.09 16.53
CA THR A 239 10.27 0.14 15.97
C THR A 239 10.36 0.87 14.64
N PHE A 240 9.43 0.57 13.75
CA PHE A 240 9.11 1.39 12.60
C PHE A 240 8.15 2.50 13.04
N GLU A 241 8.50 3.75 12.78
CA GLU A 241 7.70 4.90 13.23
C GLU A 241 6.77 5.39 12.11
N ILE A 242 5.47 5.48 12.40
CA ILE A 242 4.54 6.25 11.57
C ILE A 242 4.44 7.64 12.18
N THR A 243 5.01 8.63 11.51
CA THR A 243 4.96 10.02 11.95
C THR A 243 3.71 10.70 11.41
N PRO A 244 3.20 11.74 12.10
CA PRO A 244 2.25 12.66 11.50
C PRO A 244 2.77 13.16 10.15
N SER A 245 1.89 13.32 9.16
CA SER A 245 2.20 14.19 8.03
C SER A 245 2.24 15.63 8.55
N ASP A 246 3.18 16.47 8.10
CA ASP A 246 3.21 17.92 8.44
C ASP A 246 1.89 18.64 8.07
N VAL A 247 1.04 17.96 7.28
CA VAL A 247 -0.35 18.31 6.99
C VAL A 247 -1.27 18.30 8.23
N ILE A 248 -1.05 17.42 9.21
CA ILE A 248 -1.99 17.19 10.33
C ILE A 248 -2.09 18.40 11.25
N ASP A 249 -1.01 19.17 11.43
CA ASP A 249 -1.03 20.39 12.26
C ASP A 249 -1.64 21.60 11.52
N SER A 250 -1.83 21.49 10.20
CA SER A 250 -2.35 22.57 9.36
C SER A 250 -3.73 22.27 8.77
N ALA A 251 -4.25 21.04 8.83
CA ALA A 251 -5.52 20.64 8.23
C ALA A 251 -6.55 20.18 9.28
N MET A 252 -7.84 20.36 8.98
CA MET A 252 -8.91 19.75 9.80
C MET A 252 -9.09 18.30 9.36
N TRP A 253 -9.51 17.45 10.28
CA TRP A 253 -9.76 16.04 9.97
C TRP A 253 -10.87 15.42 10.82
N LEU A 254 -11.45 14.35 10.29
CA LEU A 254 -12.52 13.56 10.89
C LEU A 254 -12.16 12.08 10.78
N THR A 255 -12.28 11.34 11.87
CA THR A 255 -12.14 9.89 11.91
C THR A 255 -13.50 9.23 12.13
N ALA A 256 -13.84 8.26 11.30
CA ALA A 256 -15.01 7.41 11.44
C ALA A 256 -14.58 6.03 11.95
N THR A 257 -15.05 5.66 13.14
CA THR A 257 -14.77 4.37 13.77
C THR A 257 -16.06 3.55 13.81
N ALA A 258 -16.02 2.34 13.25
CA ALA A 258 -17.13 1.41 13.33
C ALA A 258 -17.27 0.89 14.77
N LEU A 259 -18.50 0.89 15.28
CA LEU A 259 -18.83 0.25 16.55
C LEU A 259 -18.95 -1.25 16.27
N ASP A 260 -18.02 -2.04 16.79
CA ASP A 260 -18.08 -3.52 16.87
C ASP A 260 -17.78 -4.35 15.61
N SER A 261 -17.26 -3.77 14.52
CA SER A 261 -16.92 -4.54 13.29
C SER A 261 -15.46 -5.00 13.21
N GLY A 262 -14.56 -4.45 14.04
CA GLY A 262 -13.11 -4.67 13.90
C GLY A 262 -12.53 -4.08 12.61
N GLU A 263 -13.28 -3.26 11.87
CA GLU A 263 -12.80 -2.51 10.73
C GLU A 263 -11.87 -1.37 11.21
N ASP A 264 -10.79 -1.14 10.47
CA ASP A 264 -9.88 -0.04 10.77
C ASP A 264 -10.61 1.31 10.65
N PRO A 265 -10.32 2.26 11.56
CA PRO A 265 -10.91 3.60 11.51
C PRO A 265 -10.51 4.31 10.21
N ILE A 266 -11.46 5.09 9.66
CA ILE A 266 -11.25 5.84 8.42
C ILE A 266 -11.05 7.31 8.79
N THR A 267 -9.86 7.85 8.53
CA THR A 267 -9.59 9.29 8.69
C THR A 267 -9.73 10.02 7.35
N LEU A 268 -10.38 11.18 7.38
CA LEU A 268 -10.64 12.03 6.23
C LEU A 268 -10.17 13.45 6.56
N PHE A 269 -9.29 14.00 5.73
CA PHE A 269 -8.82 15.38 5.84
C PHE A 269 -9.73 16.32 5.03
N PHE A 270 -9.98 17.51 5.57
CA PHE A 270 -10.78 18.54 4.91
C PHE A 270 -10.31 19.95 5.31
N GLY A 271 -10.54 20.91 4.43
CA GLY A 271 -10.13 22.30 4.66
C GLY A 271 -10.03 23.11 3.39
N GLU A 272 -9.70 24.39 3.54
CA GLU A 272 -9.53 25.33 2.43
C GLU A 272 -8.06 25.51 2.01
N ASN A 273 -7.13 24.78 2.61
CA ASN A 273 -5.69 24.90 2.34
C ASN A 273 -5.13 23.70 1.56
N GLU A 274 -3.97 23.90 0.93
CA GLU A 274 -3.26 22.84 0.21
C GLU A 274 -2.80 21.71 1.15
N ALA A 275 -2.61 21.98 2.45
CA ALA A 275 -2.34 20.94 3.43
C ALA A 275 -3.44 19.87 3.41
N ALA A 276 -4.71 20.24 3.36
CA ALA A 276 -5.83 19.29 3.21
C ALA A 276 -5.84 18.50 1.88
N ALA A 277 -4.91 18.77 0.95
CA ALA A 277 -4.71 18.04 -0.31
C ALA A 277 -3.29 17.45 -0.45
N HIS A 278 -2.41 17.61 0.53
CA HIS A 278 -1.01 17.17 0.43
C HIS A 278 -0.83 15.73 0.90
N GLY A 279 -1.01 14.82 -0.03
CA GLY A 279 -0.70 13.41 0.08
C GLY A 279 -1.04 12.80 -1.27
N GLU A 280 -0.12 12.08 -1.91
CA GLU A 280 -0.46 11.29 -3.11
C GLU A 280 -1.37 10.09 -2.80
N ASP A 281 -2.05 10.11 -1.65
CA ASP A 281 -3.07 9.14 -1.32
C ASP A 281 -4.43 9.70 -1.70
N ASP A 282 -5.21 8.87 -2.38
CA ASP A 282 -6.54 9.16 -2.92
C ASP A 282 -7.61 9.52 -1.88
N LEU A 283 -7.26 10.00 -0.68
CA LEU A 283 -8.11 10.20 0.50
C LEU A 283 -8.32 11.67 0.89
N ASP A 284 -7.44 12.58 0.44
CA ASP A 284 -7.36 13.97 0.89
C ASP A 284 -8.14 14.92 -0.03
N VAL A 285 -8.95 15.83 0.53
CA VAL A 285 -9.73 16.81 -0.26
C VAL A 285 -9.62 18.22 0.31
N ALA A 286 -8.79 19.04 -0.35
CA ALA A 286 -8.89 20.49 -0.27
C ALA A 286 -10.05 21.01 -1.12
N ALA A 287 -10.68 22.10 -0.69
CA ALA A 287 -11.63 22.84 -1.51
C ALA A 287 -10.89 23.55 -2.68
N ILE A 288 -10.71 22.88 -3.83
CA ILE A 288 -10.07 23.44 -5.02
C ILE A 288 -11.14 23.97 -6.02
N PRO A 289 -11.05 25.22 -6.49
CA PRO A 289 -11.95 25.73 -7.53
C PRO A 289 -11.86 24.94 -8.85
N GLY A 290 -13.00 24.55 -9.42
CA GLY A 290 -13.17 23.91 -10.72
C GLY A 290 -13.35 22.38 -10.73
N GLN A 291 -13.25 21.67 -9.59
CA GLN A 291 -13.26 20.20 -9.59
C GLN A 291 -14.60 19.57 -9.16
N SER A 292 -15.01 18.52 -9.88
CA SER A 292 -16.17 17.67 -9.57
C SER A 292 -15.70 16.32 -9.07
N VAL A 293 -16.16 15.86 -7.91
CA VAL A 293 -15.77 14.54 -7.36
C VAL A 293 -17.02 13.82 -6.84
N ARG A 294 -17.10 12.50 -7.08
CA ARG A 294 -18.13 11.61 -6.53
C ARG A 294 -17.63 10.88 -5.27
N LEU A 295 -18.61 10.44 -4.50
CA LEU A 295 -18.69 10.25 -3.05
C LEU A 295 -17.81 9.17 -2.40
N CYS A 296 -17.37 9.47 -1.17
CA CYS A 296 -16.99 8.48 -0.17
C CYS A 296 -18.19 7.66 0.29
N SER A 297 -18.00 6.35 0.40
CA SER A 297 -18.88 5.45 1.15
C SER A 297 -18.17 4.97 2.41
N LEU A 298 -18.69 5.33 3.59
CA LEU A 298 -18.33 4.62 4.83
C LEU A 298 -19.19 3.35 4.94
N PRO A 299 -18.63 2.14 5.10
CA PRO A 299 -17.58 1.47 4.36
C PRO A 299 -18.17 0.56 3.28
N THR A 300 -17.71 0.70 2.04
CA THR A 300 -17.75 -0.41 1.06
C THR A 300 -16.34 -0.64 0.53
N PHE A 301 -16.00 -1.91 0.34
CA PHE A 301 -14.63 -2.39 0.16
C PHE A 301 -13.92 -1.90 -1.12
N THR A 302 -12.59 -1.82 -0.99
CA THR A 302 -11.49 -1.93 -1.98
C THR A 302 -11.09 -0.83 -2.95
N CYS A 303 -11.85 0.22 -3.27
CA CYS A 303 -11.22 1.31 -4.05
C CYS A 303 -11.97 2.63 -4.00
N ILE A 304 -11.24 3.66 -3.60
CA ILE A 304 -11.54 5.10 -3.64
C ILE A 304 -12.49 5.57 -2.52
N ARG A 305 -11.91 6.30 -1.55
CA ARG A 305 -12.61 6.91 -0.41
C ARG A 305 -12.17 8.37 -0.26
N ARG A 306 -12.96 9.35 -0.73
CA ARG A 306 -12.69 10.81 -0.62
C ARG A 306 -13.84 11.59 0.02
N LEU A 307 -13.59 12.53 0.93
CA LEU A 307 -14.56 13.58 1.30
C LEU A 307 -14.75 14.52 0.10
N SER A 308 -15.67 14.22 -0.82
CA SER A 308 -15.90 15.10 -1.97
C SER A 308 -16.48 16.46 -1.54
N HIS A 309 -16.00 17.54 -2.14
CA HIS A 309 -16.71 18.82 -2.13
C HIS A 309 -18.12 18.61 -2.70
N ASP A 310 -19.17 19.11 -2.03
CA ASP A 310 -20.52 19.08 -2.61
C ASP A 310 -20.50 19.90 -3.91
N TRP A 311 -21.32 19.53 -4.89
CA TRP A 311 -21.42 20.11 -6.23
C TRP A 311 -21.92 21.56 -6.25
N ARG A 312 -21.81 22.27 -5.12
CA ARG A 312 -22.50 23.51 -4.80
C ARG A 312 -21.48 24.59 -4.52
N PRO A 313 -21.75 25.84 -4.94
CA PRO A 313 -20.79 26.65 -5.68
C PRO A 313 -19.65 27.19 -4.83
N PHE A 314 -18.47 26.53 -4.89
CA PHE A 314 -17.15 27.04 -4.47
C PHE A 314 -17.09 27.62 -3.03
N PRO A 315 -15.93 28.06 -2.53
CA PRO A 315 -15.90 29.19 -1.60
C PRO A 315 -16.43 30.44 -2.33
N GLY A 316 -17.71 30.45 -2.70
CA GLY A 316 -18.31 31.41 -3.60
C GLY A 316 -18.87 32.59 -2.81
N LYS A 317 -18.25 33.79 -2.96
CA LYS A 317 -18.76 35.15 -2.64
C LYS A 317 -19.27 35.47 -1.20
N ASP A 318 -19.80 34.49 -0.47
CA ASP A 318 -20.50 34.60 0.82
C ASP A 318 -19.67 34.02 1.99
N GLY A 319 -18.48 33.46 1.72
CA GLY A 319 -17.56 32.96 2.77
C GLY A 319 -17.96 31.62 3.41
N ILE A 320 -18.73 30.79 2.68
CA ILE A 320 -19.20 29.48 3.14
C ILE A 320 -18.57 28.38 2.30
N THR A 321 -18.02 27.37 2.99
CA THR A 321 -17.50 26.13 2.37
C THR A 321 -18.26 24.94 2.90
N ARG A 322 -18.60 24.00 2.03
CA ARG A 322 -19.42 22.82 2.36
C ARG A 322 -18.75 21.54 1.88
N TRP A 323 -18.85 20.49 2.69
CA TRP A 323 -18.46 19.13 2.33
C TRP A 323 -19.64 18.19 2.55
N ARG A 324 -19.79 17.20 1.66
CA ARG A 324 -20.83 16.19 1.77
C ARG A 324 -20.23 14.89 2.32
N LEU A 325 -20.88 14.34 3.35
CA LEU A 325 -20.51 13.08 3.98
C LEU A 325 -21.66 12.09 3.84
N GLU A 326 -21.44 11.02 3.07
CA GLU A 326 -22.40 9.93 2.93
C GLU A 326 -21.95 8.68 3.70
N VAL A 327 -22.79 8.24 4.63
CA VAL A 327 -22.60 6.98 5.35
C VAL A 327 -23.39 5.92 4.60
N VAL A 328 -22.72 4.99 3.92
CA VAL A 328 -23.35 4.12 2.91
C VAL A 328 -23.65 2.73 3.49
N GLN A 329 -24.69 2.08 2.98
CA GLN A 329 -24.98 0.69 3.27
C GLN A 329 -24.27 -0.23 2.26
N PRO A 330 -23.60 -1.32 2.68
CA PRO A 330 -22.95 -2.24 1.75
C PRO A 330 -23.94 -2.80 0.73
N GLY A 331 -23.65 -2.61 -0.56
CA GLY A 331 -24.39 -3.23 -1.67
C GLY A 331 -25.50 -2.40 -2.32
N THR A 332 -25.75 -1.15 -1.90
CA THR A 332 -26.75 -0.27 -2.54
C THR A 332 -26.09 0.95 -3.20
N ILE A 333 -26.08 0.99 -4.54
CA ILE A 333 -25.53 2.11 -5.35
C ILE A 333 -26.53 3.29 -5.46
N ARG A 334 -27.61 3.32 -4.66
CA ARG A 334 -28.59 4.42 -4.68
C ARG A 334 -29.08 4.73 -3.27
N ALA A 335 -28.59 5.83 -2.69
CA ALA A 335 -29.27 6.51 -1.60
C ALA A 335 -30.40 7.35 -2.20
N GLY A 336 -31.59 6.79 -2.24
CA GLY A 336 -32.76 7.43 -2.84
C GLY A 336 -33.96 6.51 -2.78
N GLY A 337 -34.57 6.44 -1.59
CA GLY A 337 -35.80 5.71 -1.34
C GLY A 337 -35.58 4.26 -0.91
N GLU A 338 -35.57 4.02 0.39
CA GLU A 338 -36.35 2.91 0.97
C GLU A 338 -36.56 3.14 2.48
N GLN A 339 -37.77 2.79 2.91
CA GLN A 339 -38.34 3.03 4.23
C GLN A 339 -37.43 2.58 5.38
N GLN A 340 -37.28 3.46 6.37
CA GLN A 340 -36.97 3.05 7.74
C GLN A 340 -37.97 1.98 8.17
N ARG A 341 -37.53 0.72 8.23
CA ARG A 341 -38.16 -0.29 9.09
C ARG A 341 -37.42 -0.28 10.43
N ASN A 342 -38.17 0.08 11.46
CA ASN A 342 -37.78 0.02 12.86
C ASN A 342 -37.12 -1.32 13.22
N GLY A 343 -35.99 -1.28 13.94
CA GLY A 343 -35.65 -2.37 14.88
C GLY A 343 -34.33 -3.13 14.73
N ALA A 344 -33.20 -2.51 14.36
CA ALA A 344 -31.87 -3.08 14.62
C ALA A 344 -30.79 -1.97 14.67
N GLU A 345 -30.66 -1.29 15.81
CA GLU A 345 -29.96 0.01 15.90
C GLU A 345 -28.44 -0.06 16.13
N ASP A 346 -27.86 -1.17 16.61
CA ASP A 346 -26.46 -1.13 17.07
C ASP A 346 -25.40 -1.60 16.05
N ASN A 347 -25.71 -2.52 15.12
CA ASN A 347 -24.71 -3.04 14.16
C ASN A 347 -24.44 -2.14 12.94
N ASN A 348 -25.03 -0.93 12.90
CA ASN A 348 -25.02 -0.03 11.74
C ASN A 348 -24.57 1.41 12.08
N ALA A 349 -23.94 1.60 13.24
CA ALA A 349 -23.53 2.91 13.72
C ALA A 349 -22.03 3.14 13.60
N PHE A 350 -21.65 4.38 13.28
CA PHE A 350 -20.29 4.87 13.33
C PHE A 350 -20.18 5.96 14.39
N THR A 351 -19.05 5.99 15.07
CA THR A 351 -18.63 7.13 15.86
C THR A 351 -17.73 7.99 15.00
N LEU A 352 -18.17 9.21 14.72
CA LEU A 352 -17.32 10.24 14.16
C LEU A 352 -16.58 10.93 15.31
N THR A 353 -15.28 11.14 15.14
CA THR A 353 -14.44 12.01 15.96
C THR A 353 -13.72 13.00 15.05
N TRP A 354 -13.37 14.18 15.52
CA TRP A 354 -12.69 15.17 14.68
C TRP A 354 -11.69 16.03 15.44
N ASN A 355 -10.72 16.56 14.70
CA ASN A 355 -9.90 17.71 15.09
C ASN A 355 -10.14 18.83 14.09
N ILE A 356 -10.46 20.01 14.61
CA ILE A 356 -10.71 21.22 13.80
C ILE A 356 -9.89 22.40 14.31
N ASP A 357 -8.74 22.15 14.95
CA ASP A 357 -7.88 23.18 15.53
C ASP A 357 -7.31 24.12 14.46
N ALA A 358 -7.17 23.62 13.23
CA ALA A 358 -6.81 24.40 12.05
C ALA A 358 -7.92 25.37 11.56
N ALA A 359 -9.15 25.30 12.11
CA ALA A 359 -10.26 26.14 11.68
C ALA A 359 -10.14 27.60 12.17
N GLU A 360 -10.22 28.57 11.25
CA GLU A 360 -10.24 30.02 11.57
C GLU A 360 -11.23 30.37 12.68
N GLN A 361 -10.77 31.10 13.71
CA GLN A 361 -11.53 31.37 14.94
C GLN A 361 -12.90 32.04 14.73
N ASN A 362 -13.08 32.81 13.67
CA ASN A 362 -14.31 33.56 13.37
C ASN A 362 -15.34 32.76 12.54
N ARG A 363 -15.04 31.51 12.18
CA ARG A 363 -15.92 30.65 11.39
C ARG A 363 -16.32 29.41 12.18
N HIS A 364 -17.58 29.02 12.08
CA HIS A 364 -18.17 27.87 12.75
C HIS A 364 -18.25 26.67 11.81
N LEU A 365 -18.24 25.47 12.39
CA LEU A 365 -18.43 24.20 11.66
C LEU A 365 -19.67 23.49 12.18
N TYR A 366 -20.66 23.33 11.33
CA TYR A 366 -21.87 22.57 11.62
C TYR A 366 -21.87 21.27 10.83
N LEU A 367 -22.00 20.15 11.54
CA LEU A 367 -22.34 18.86 10.94
C LEU A 367 -23.87 18.73 10.94
N GLN A 368 -24.47 18.92 9.78
CA GLN A 368 -25.92 18.97 9.58
C GLN A 368 -26.39 17.74 8.82
N LYS A 369 -27.40 17.04 9.35
CA LYS A 369 -28.04 15.94 8.61
C LYS A 369 -28.85 16.49 7.44
N ILE A 370 -28.75 15.85 6.28
CA ILE A 370 -29.48 16.17 5.06
C ILE A 370 -30.48 15.04 4.75
N MET A 371 -31.71 15.41 4.38
CA MET A 371 -32.70 14.52 3.80
C MET A 371 -33.42 15.25 2.67
N ASP A 372 -33.59 14.58 1.53
CA ASP A 372 -34.15 15.20 0.31
C ASP A 372 -33.42 16.49 -0.08
N GLU A 373 -32.09 16.46 0.05
CA GLU A 373 -31.20 17.61 -0.17
C GLU A 373 -31.44 18.83 0.75
N GLN A 374 -32.30 18.71 1.76
CA GLN A 374 -32.59 19.76 2.73
C GLN A 374 -32.02 19.45 4.12
N PRO A 375 -31.56 20.45 4.87
CA PRO A 375 -31.18 20.28 6.28
C PRO A 375 -32.35 19.83 7.16
N VAL A 376 -32.11 18.82 8.00
CA VAL A 376 -33.11 18.32 8.95
C VAL A 376 -32.51 18.10 10.34
N GLY A 377 -33.21 18.58 11.37
CA GLY A 377 -32.80 18.47 12.76
C GLY A 377 -31.73 19.49 13.13
N PHE A 378 -31.30 19.44 14.39
CA PHE A 378 -30.26 20.32 14.90
C PHE A 378 -28.92 20.10 14.19
N PRO A 379 -28.24 21.17 13.75
CA PRO A 379 -26.83 21.07 13.40
C PRO A 379 -26.01 20.73 14.65
N ILE A 380 -25.04 19.85 14.50
CA ILE A 380 -24.05 19.57 15.54
C ILE A 380 -22.94 20.61 15.41
N ASP A 381 -22.77 21.45 16.42
CA ASP A 381 -21.65 22.38 16.49
C ASP A 381 -20.35 21.62 16.79
N MET A 382 -19.54 21.43 15.75
CA MET A 382 -18.28 20.70 15.81
C MET A 382 -17.21 21.44 16.64
N ARG A 383 -17.41 22.72 16.99
CA ARG A 383 -16.53 23.44 17.93
C ARG A 383 -16.89 23.19 19.39
N ARG A 384 -18.11 22.74 19.68
CA ARG A 384 -18.60 22.48 21.05
C ARG A 384 -18.56 21.00 21.42
N THR A 385 -18.41 20.14 20.42
CA THR A 385 -18.38 18.69 20.56
C THR A 385 -17.21 18.15 19.75
N SER A 386 -16.64 17.02 20.16
CA SER A 386 -15.54 16.37 19.43
C SER A 386 -15.96 15.03 18.80
N THR A 387 -17.23 14.67 18.94
CA THR A 387 -17.75 13.39 18.46
C THR A 387 -19.25 13.44 18.16
N ALA A 388 -19.69 12.63 17.19
CA ALA A 388 -21.09 12.39 16.89
C ALA A 388 -21.33 10.93 16.48
N ARG A 389 -22.49 10.39 16.85
CA ARG A 389 -22.95 9.08 16.37
C ARG A 389 -23.73 9.27 15.07
N VAL A 390 -23.36 8.53 14.03
CA VAL A 390 -24.02 8.52 12.72
C VAL A 390 -24.37 7.10 12.32
N HIS A 391 -25.28 6.94 11.35
CA HIS A 391 -25.82 5.63 10.97
C HIS A 391 -25.66 5.38 9.48
N ARG A 392 -25.50 4.11 9.07
CA ARG A 392 -25.50 3.75 7.65
C ARG A 392 -26.81 4.19 6.96
N GLY A 393 -26.70 4.63 5.71
CA GLY A 393 -27.79 5.20 4.91
C GLY A 393 -28.10 6.67 5.22
N THR A 394 -27.24 7.40 5.94
CA THR A 394 -27.46 8.81 6.26
C THR A 394 -26.48 9.73 5.53
N VAL A 395 -26.96 10.91 5.19
CA VAL A 395 -26.18 11.96 4.52
C VAL A 395 -26.05 13.15 5.45
N TYR A 396 -24.86 13.73 5.50
CA TYR A 396 -24.55 14.93 6.24
C TYR A 396 -23.84 15.95 5.35
N GLU A 397 -24.01 17.22 5.69
CA GLU A 397 -23.21 18.34 5.24
C GLU A 397 -22.33 18.82 6.40
N ILE A 398 -21.05 19.08 6.14
CA ILE A 398 -20.18 19.87 7.02
C ILE A 398 -20.15 21.28 6.44
N ALA A 399 -20.76 22.24 7.13
CA ALA A 399 -20.80 23.64 6.72
C ALA A 399 -19.81 24.47 7.53
N TYR A 400 -18.87 25.12 6.85
CA TYR A 400 -17.84 25.97 7.43
C TYR A 400 -18.02 27.42 7.00
N ALA A 401 -18.45 28.28 7.93
CA ALA A 401 -18.91 29.64 7.62
C ALA A 401 -18.87 30.54 8.85
N PRO A 402 -18.80 31.89 8.68
CA PRO A 402 -19.19 32.78 9.76
C PRO A 402 -20.67 32.59 10.09
N LEU A 403 -21.04 32.80 11.36
CA LEU A 403 -22.46 32.87 11.73
C LEU A 403 -23.06 34.17 11.22
N VAL A 404 -24.29 34.09 10.74
CA VAL A 404 -25.08 35.24 10.33
C VAL A 404 -26.31 35.34 11.22
N GLU A 405 -26.78 36.58 11.41
CA GLU A 405 -28.05 36.86 12.06
C GLU A 405 -29.13 37.04 10.98
N ALA A 406 -30.30 36.44 11.19
CA ALA A 406 -31.48 36.65 10.38
C ALA A 406 -32.66 37.03 11.26
N HIS A 407 -33.63 37.73 10.69
CA HIS A 407 -34.80 38.22 11.41
C HIS A 407 -36.08 37.54 10.91
N ILE A 408 -36.87 37.02 11.85
CA ILE A 408 -38.23 36.53 11.61
C ILE A 408 -39.20 37.61 12.08
N ASN A 409 -39.93 38.20 11.14
CA ASN A 409 -40.92 39.21 11.42
C ASN A 409 -42.30 38.57 11.56
N LEU A 410 -42.92 38.75 12.72
CA LEU A 410 -44.26 38.27 13.05
C LEU A 410 -45.21 39.45 13.17
N LYS A 411 -46.35 39.34 12.52
CA LYS A 411 -47.52 40.18 12.74
C LYS A 411 -48.41 39.57 13.82
N ASN A 412 -49.23 40.40 14.47
CA ASN A 412 -50.30 39.86 15.31
C ASN A 412 -51.19 38.92 14.49
N GLY A 413 -51.42 37.71 15.00
CA GLY A 413 -52.21 36.68 14.34
C GLY A 413 -51.36 35.64 13.60
N TRP A 414 -51.88 35.13 12.49
CA TRP A 414 -51.26 34.03 11.74
C TRP A 414 -50.15 34.50 10.80
N ASN A 415 -49.00 33.84 10.88
CA ASN A 415 -47.81 34.13 10.08
C ASN A 415 -47.32 32.89 9.34
N PHE A 416 -46.90 33.09 8.09
CA PHE A 416 -46.17 32.12 7.30
C PHE A 416 -44.70 32.50 7.29
N ILE A 417 -43.88 31.74 7.99
CA ILE A 417 -42.46 32.06 8.23
C ILE A 417 -41.58 30.89 7.83
N GLY A 418 -40.32 31.18 7.51
CA GLY A 418 -39.32 30.14 7.31
C GLY A 418 -38.10 30.40 8.16
N SER A 419 -37.28 29.36 8.31
CA SER A 419 -35.95 29.50 8.88
C SER A 419 -34.93 29.54 7.73
N PRO A 420 -34.25 30.67 7.49
CA PRO A 420 -33.21 30.73 6.46
C PRO A 420 -31.86 30.15 6.92
N LEU A 421 -31.72 29.80 8.21
CA LEU A 421 -30.44 29.41 8.81
C LEU A 421 -30.51 28.03 9.46
N MET A 422 -29.42 27.26 9.33
CA MET A 422 -29.11 26.15 10.21
C MET A 422 -28.80 26.72 11.59
N SER A 423 -29.78 26.73 12.48
CA SER A 423 -29.64 27.25 13.84
C SER A 423 -29.59 26.11 14.85
N THR A 424 -28.77 26.29 15.90
CA THR A 424 -28.75 25.38 17.06
C THR A 424 -29.88 25.66 18.05
N GLN A 425 -30.65 26.75 17.86
CA GLN A 425 -31.75 27.12 18.76
C GLN A 425 -32.97 26.24 18.50
N SER A 426 -33.68 25.86 19.57
CA SER A 426 -34.95 25.14 19.45
C SER A 426 -36.09 26.10 19.07
N GLN A 427 -37.18 25.52 18.57
CA GLN A 427 -38.42 26.23 18.30
C GLN A 427 -38.90 26.99 19.55
N GLY A 428 -38.84 26.37 20.72
CA GLY A 428 -39.24 26.96 21.99
C GLY A 428 -38.37 28.12 22.41
N GLU A 429 -37.05 28.06 22.17
CA GLU A 429 -36.15 29.18 22.43
C GLU A 429 -36.41 30.37 21.50
N ILE A 430 -36.90 30.12 20.27
CA ILE A 430 -37.20 31.15 19.29
C ILE A 430 -38.56 31.81 19.54
N PHE A 431 -39.61 31.02 19.83
CA PHE A 431 -41.00 31.51 19.89
C PHE A 431 -41.68 31.41 21.25
N GLY A 432 -41.00 30.90 22.29
CA GLY A 432 -41.59 30.63 23.61
C GLY A 432 -42.32 31.80 24.25
N ASP A 433 -41.85 33.02 24.01
CA ASP A 433 -42.41 34.25 24.57
C ASP A 433 -43.38 34.99 23.63
N VAL A 434 -43.77 34.38 22.50
CA VAL A 434 -44.48 35.07 21.39
C VAL A 434 -45.73 34.35 20.93
N ALA A 435 -45.73 33.02 20.97
CA ALA A 435 -46.79 32.21 20.39
C ALA A 435 -47.50 31.37 21.47
N PRO A 436 -48.83 31.18 21.36
CA PRO A 436 -49.63 30.72 22.48
C PRO A 436 -49.31 29.27 22.74
N ILE A 437 -49.29 28.92 24.02
CA ILE A 437 -49.09 27.54 24.45
C ILE A 437 -50.42 26.82 24.33
N ALA A 438 -50.54 25.86 23.41
CA ALA A 438 -51.66 24.93 23.32
C ALA A 438 -51.16 23.51 23.61
N TRP A 439 -51.84 22.81 24.51
CA TRP A 439 -51.44 21.46 24.96
C TRP A 439 -50.01 21.36 25.53
N GLY A 440 -49.43 22.48 25.98
CA GLY A 440 -48.08 22.53 26.56
C GLY A 440 -46.98 22.95 25.58
N ASP A 441 -47.29 23.14 24.30
CA ASP A 441 -46.33 23.56 23.27
C ASP A 441 -46.76 24.85 22.55
N VAL A 442 -45.78 25.59 22.05
CA VAL A 442 -46.00 26.72 21.17
C VAL A 442 -46.57 26.23 19.85
N VAL A 443 -47.63 26.87 19.35
CA VAL A 443 -48.34 26.42 18.14
C VAL A 443 -47.58 26.78 16.86
N VAL A 444 -46.61 25.93 16.49
CA VAL A 444 -45.88 25.98 15.21
C VAL A 444 -46.19 24.73 14.39
N TRP A 445 -46.66 24.92 13.16
CA TRP A 445 -46.99 23.84 12.24
C TRP A 445 -46.07 23.86 11.03
N TYR A 446 -45.83 22.70 10.45
CA TYR A 446 -45.17 22.59 9.16
C TYR A 446 -45.87 21.56 8.28
N TRP A 447 -45.65 21.66 6.98
CA TRP A 447 -46.20 20.70 6.04
C TRP A 447 -45.27 19.51 5.82
N LYS A 448 -45.83 18.30 5.90
CA LYS A 448 -45.11 17.06 5.61
C LYS A 448 -46.07 16.03 5.03
N ASN A 449 -45.71 15.46 3.89
CA ASN A 449 -46.39 14.30 3.30
C ASN A 449 -47.94 14.43 3.22
N GLY A 450 -48.43 15.59 2.79
CA GLY A 450 -49.88 15.79 2.57
C GLY A 450 -50.67 16.25 3.80
N ARG A 451 -50.02 16.51 4.94
CA ARG A 451 -50.68 17.00 6.16
C ARG A 451 -49.82 18.00 6.93
N TYR A 452 -50.46 18.76 7.81
CA TYR A 452 -49.75 19.57 8.80
C TYR A 452 -49.36 18.72 10.01
N GLU A 453 -48.13 18.91 10.47
CA GLU A 453 -47.58 18.34 11.69
C GLU A 453 -47.14 19.48 12.62
N ILE A 454 -47.21 19.24 13.94
CA ILE A 454 -46.75 20.19 14.96
C ILE A 454 -45.23 20.06 15.07
N CYS A 455 -44.52 21.19 15.04
CA CYS A 455 -43.12 21.28 15.44
C CYS A 455 -43.09 21.50 16.95
N ARG A 456 -42.44 20.60 17.68
CA ARG A 456 -42.40 20.65 19.14
C ARG A 456 -41.45 21.73 19.63
N SER A 457 -41.64 22.19 20.86
CA SER A 457 -40.81 23.22 21.48
C SER A 457 -39.33 22.82 21.63
N ASP A 458 -39.03 21.52 21.68
CA ASP A 458 -37.69 20.96 21.76
C ASP A 458 -37.09 20.58 20.39
N GLU A 459 -37.80 20.81 19.28
CA GLU A 459 -37.32 20.53 17.93
C GLU A 459 -36.68 21.77 17.28
N SER A 460 -35.80 21.56 16.30
CA SER A 460 -35.22 22.65 15.51
C SER A 460 -36.19 23.12 14.43
N LEU A 461 -36.11 24.41 14.08
CA LEU A 461 -36.67 24.89 12.82
C LEU A 461 -35.75 24.46 11.67
N ASN A 462 -36.06 23.34 11.03
CA ASN A 462 -35.39 22.90 9.81
C ASN A 462 -35.44 24.05 8.78
N PRO A 463 -34.28 24.51 8.30
CA PRO A 463 -34.26 25.59 7.34
C PRO A 463 -34.78 25.13 6.00
N GLU A 464 -35.07 26.10 5.12
CA GLU A 464 -35.64 25.88 3.78
C GLU A 464 -37.07 25.32 3.76
N ARG A 465 -37.60 24.99 4.94
CA ARG A 465 -38.98 24.63 5.18
C ARG A 465 -39.78 25.84 5.62
N GLY A 466 -41.02 25.93 5.15
CA GLY A 466 -41.97 26.90 5.67
C GLY A 466 -42.79 26.36 6.85
N TYR A 467 -43.12 27.27 7.75
CA TYR A 467 -43.86 27.04 8.98
C TYR A 467 -45.05 28.00 9.06
N PHE A 468 -46.03 27.58 9.85
CA PHE A 468 -47.21 28.36 10.18
C PHE A 468 -47.25 28.57 11.69
N VAL A 469 -47.20 29.81 12.12
CA VAL A 469 -47.15 30.19 13.54
C VAL A 469 -48.19 31.25 13.84
N TYR A 470 -48.84 31.14 15.00
CA TYR A 470 -49.72 32.19 15.50
C TYR A 470 -48.99 33.03 16.54
N SER A 471 -48.86 34.34 16.33
CA SER A 471 -48.36 35.29 17.32
C SER A 471 -49.53 35.88 18.08
N HIS A 472 -49.57 35.74 19.41
CA HIS A 472 -50.66 36.29 20.23
C HIS A 472 -50.47 37.76 20.62
N ASP A 473 -49.28 38.30 20.40
CA ASP A 473 -48.88 39.66 20.77
C ASP A 473 -48.92 40.63 19.59
N GLU A 474 -48.54 41.88 19.85
CA GLU A 474 -48.24 42.90 18.83
C GLU A 474 -47.16 42.41 17.83
N ASP A 475 -46.95 43.17 16.75
CA ASP A 475 -45.90 42.88 15.79
C ASP A 475 -44.54 42.71 16.49
N ARG A 476 -43.83 41.61 16.20
CA ARG A 476 -42.52 41.29 16.79
C ARG A 476 -41.50 40.95 15.71
N THR A 477 -40.25 41.24 16.01
CA THR A 477 -39.10 40.79 15.23
C THR A 477 -38.22 39.93 16.12
N ILE A 478 -37.96 38.69 15.70
CA ILE A 478 -37.13 37.73 16.43
C ILE A 478 -35.83 37.56 15.66
N SER A 479 -34.70 37.67 16.35
CA SER A 479 -33.40 37.35 15.78
C SER A 479 -33.08 35.87 15.96
N ILE A 480 -32.58 35.24 14.90
CA ILE A 480 -32.01 33.91 14.93
C ILE A 480 -30.58 33.97 14.40
N THR A 481 -29.70 33.13 14.94
CA THR A 481 -28.30 33.03 14.50
C THR A 481 -28.01 31.63 14.02
N GLY A 482 -27.23 31.51 12.95
CA GLY A 482 -26.88 30.22 12.36
C GLY A 482 -26.02 30.35 11.12
N ILE A 483 -25.81 29.23 10.44
CA ILE A 483 -25.15 29.20 9.14
C ILE A 483 -26.23 29.20 8.05
N LYS A 484 -26.06 30.06 7.05
CA LYS A 484 -26.98 30.17 5.90
C LYS A 484 -27.00 28.86 5.10
N THR A 485 -28.18 28.44 4.65
CA THR A 485 -28.30 27.24 3.80
C THR A 485 -27.90 27.52 2.35
N ASP A 486 -27.83 26.47 1.54
CA ASP A 486 -27.44 26.54 0.14
C ASP A 486 -28.62 26.73 -0.81
N ALA A 487 -29.86 26.78 -0.31
CA ALA A 487 -31.07 26.99 -1.09
C ALA A 487 -31.36 25.88 -2.12
N VAL A 488 -30.75 24.69 -1.98
CA VAL A 488 -30.97 23.56 -2.88
C VAL A 488 -31.93 22.57 -2.24
N MET A 489 -33.06 22.32 -2.88
CA MET A 489 -34.15 21.53 -2.30
C MET A 489 -34.61 20.45 -3.29
N LEU A 490 -34.82 19.22 -2.83
CA LEU A 490 -35.49 18.18 -3.61
C LEU A 490 -37.00 18.20 -3.29
N LEU A 491 -37.79 18.76 -4.19
CA LEU A 491 -39.23 18.91 -3.98
C LEU A 491 -39.96 17.61 -4.36
N GLN A 492 -40.78 17.10 -3.43
CA GLN A 492 -41.55 15.87 -3.60
C GLN A 492 -42.76 16.09 -4.52
N GLN A 493 -43.30 15.01 -5.09
CA GLN A 493 -44.56 15.09 -5.84
C GLN A 493 -45.67 15.72 -4.98
N GLY A 494 -46.41 16.67 -5.56
CA GLY A 494 -47.51 17.36 -4.89
C GLY A 494 -47.10 18.69 -4.25
N TRP A 495 -47.76 19.06 -3.16
CA TRP A 495 -47.57 20.34 -2.49
C TRP A 495 -46.34 20.32 -1.58
N ASN A 496 -45.47 21.31 -1.75
CA ASN A 496 -44.30 21.56 -0.91
C ASN A 496 -44.40 22.98 -0.34
N LEU A 497 -44.11 23.14 0.95
CA LEU A 497 -44.07 24.44 1.62
C LEU A 497 -42.61 24.79 1.94
N VAL A 498 -42.06 25.74 1.18
CA VAL A 498 -40.63 26.06 1.18
C VAL A 498 -40.37 27.51 1.58
N ASN A 499 -39.17 27.76 2.09
CA ASN A 499 -38.67 29.10 2.36
C ASN A 499 -37.33 29.31 1.63
N PRO A 500 -37.26 30.18 0.61
CA PRO A 500 -35.97 30.50 0.00
C PRO A 500 -35.15 31.37 0.97
N PRO A 501 -33.89 31.00 1.25
CA PRO A 501 -33.04 31.76 2.18
C PRO A 501 -32.58 33.11 1.60
N ASN A 502 -32.64 33.26 0.27
CA ASN A 502 -32.31 34.48 -0.47
C ASN A 502 -33.48 34.91 -1.35
N ALA A 503 -33.55 36.21 -1.65
CA ALA A 503 -34.47 36.70 -2.66
C ALA A 503 -33.96 36.20 -4.02
N CYS A 504 -34.80 35.48 -4.74
CA CYS A 504 -34.43 34.81 -5.99
C CYS A 504 -35.58 34.87 -6.99
N ALA A 505 -35.30 34.57 -8.25
CA ALA A 505 -36.37 34.36 -9.22
C ALA A 505 -37.00 32.97 -8.98
N MET A 506 -38.32 32.86 -9.13
CA MET A 506 -39.02 31.58 -9.08
C MET A 506 -38.40 30.66 -10.13
N PRO A 507 -37.71 29.57 -9.74
CA PRO A 507 -36.98 28.74 -10.67
C PRO A 507 -37.92 28.08 -11.67
N ALA A 508 -37.49 28.02 -12.92
CA ALA A 508 -38.16 27.22 -13.94
C ALA A 508 -37.57 25.81 -13.92
N ALA A 509 -38.40 24.80 -13.70
CA ALA A 509 -38.01 23.39 -13.76
C ALA A 509 -39.11 22.57 -14.42
N GLU A 510 -38.72 21.59 -15.23
CA GLU A 510 -39.66 20.64 -15.82
C GLU A 510 -40.40 19.88 -14.70
N GLY A 511 -41.72 19.71 -14.85
CA GLY A 511 -42.54 19.07 -13.83
C GLY A 511 -42.93 19.96 -12.64
N VAL A 512 -42.43 21.20 -12.55
CA VAL A 512 -42.95 22.22 -11.63
C VAL A 512 -43.86 23.15 -12.42
N GLY A 513 -45.04 23.49 -11.89
CA GLY A 513 -46.02 24.31 -12.59
C GLY A 513 -45.60 25.76 -12.88
N SER A 514 -44.32 26.11 -12.72
CA SER A 514 -43.73 27.45 -12.81
C SER A 514 -44.55 28.49 -12.04
N ARG A 515 -44.95 28.12 -10.81
CA ARG A 515 -45.79 28.95 -9.95
C ARG A 515 -45.57 28.65 -8.48
N ALA A 516 -45.58 29.71 -7.71
CA ALA A 516 -45.53 29.67 -6.26
C ALA A 516 -46.69 30.48 -5.67
N TRP A 517 -47.11 30.17 -4.44
CA TRP A 517 -48.12 30.94 -3.72
C TRP A 517 -47.64 31.29 -2.33
N HIS A 518 -47.70 32.57 -1.96
CA HIS A 518 -47.40 33.00 -0.59
C HIS A 518 -48.60 33.68 0.05
N TRP A 519 -48.72 33.53 1.37
CA TRP A 519 -49.69 34.27 2.15
C TRP A 519 -49.19 35.69 2.39
N ASN A 520 -50.04 36.71 2.27
CA ASN A 520 -49.69 38.11 2.53
C ASN A 520 -50.32 38.70 3.81
N GLY A 521 -51.05 37.89 4.58
CA GLY A 521 -51.86 38.34 5.73
C GLY A 521 -53.36 38.15 5.51
N ASP A 522 -53.85 38.32 4.28
CA ASP A 522 -55.28 38.29 3.95
C ASP A 522 -55.64 37.26 2.87
N ALA A 523 -54.75 37.02 1.91
CA ALA A 523 -54.99 36.12 0.80
C ALA A 523 -53.68 35.49 0.28
N TYR A 524 -53.82 34.35 -0.40
CA TYR A 524 -52.72 33.77 -1.17
C TYR A 524 -52.46 34.55 -2.45
N GLN A 525 -51.24 35.05 -2.60
CA GLN A 525 -50.74 35.72 -3.78
C GLN A 525 -49.92 34.75 -4.62
N PHE A 526 -50.15 34.74 -5.92
CA PHE A 526 -49.42 33.90 -6.88
C PHE A 526 -48.19 34.63 -7.43
N VAL A 527 -47.07 33.92 -7.50
CA VAL A 527 -45.83 34.34 -8.16
C VAL A 527 -45.61 33.43 -9.37
N ALA A 528 -45.59 34.03 -10.56
CA ALA A 528 -45.30 33.32 -11.81
C ALA A 528 -43.82 32.91 -11.92
N GLY A 529 -43.52 31.97 -12.81
CA GLY A 529 -42.15 31.60 -13.16
C GLY A 529 -41.34 32.83 -13.58
N GLY A 530 -40.13 32.98 -13.02
CA GLY A 530 -39.30 34.17 -13.18
C GLY A 530 -39.69 35.37 -12.30
N GLY A 531 -40.82 35.32 -11.60
CA GLY A 531 -41.21 36.33 -10.61
C GLY A 531 -40.38 36.21 -9.33
N THR A 532 -40.24 37.29 -8.56
CA THR A 532 -39.36 37.33 -7.38
C THR A 532 -39.98 36.65 -6.17
N LEU A 533 -39.26 35.68 -5.60
CA LEU A 533 -39.48 35.14 -4.27
C LEU A 533 -38.65 35.94 -3.26
N LYS A 534 -39.22 36.23 -2.08
CA LYS A 534 -38.63 37.05 -1.02
C LYS A 534 -38.15 36.19 0.14
N THR A 535 -37.13 36.67 0.85
CA THR A 535 -36.48 35.99 1.99
C THR A 535 -37.35 35.86 3.24
N ASP A 536 -38.31 36.77 3.42
CA ASP A 536 -39.19 36.84 4.59
C ASP A 536 -40.52 36.11 4.39
N CYS A 537 -40.68 35.39 3.28
CA CYS A 537 -41.91 34.74 2.89
C CYS A 537 -41.73 33.23 2.73
N CYS A 538 -42.82 32.49 2.92
CA CYS A 538 -42.91 31.09 2.54
C CYS A 538 -43.81 30.90 1.34
N TYR A 539 -43.49 29.89 0.55
CA TYR A 539 -44.11 29.63 -0.73
C TYR A 539 -44.59 28.20 -0.80
N TRP A 540 -45.86 28.03 -1.16
CA TRP A 540 -46.36 26.77 -1.68
C TRP A 540 -45.89 26.60 -3.12
N ILE A 541 -45.36 25.43 -3.44
CA ILE A 541 -44.98 25.05 -4.79
C ILE A 541 -45.57 23.66 -5.05
N PHE A 542 -46.26 23.50 -6.19
CA PHE A 542 -46.83 22.22 -6.60
C PHE A 542 -45.96 21.56 -7.66
N VAL A 543 -45.50 20.36 -7.36
CA VAL A 543 -44.75 19.50 -8.27
C VAL A 543 -45.71 18.52 -8.93
N THR A 544 -45.81 18.59 -10.25
CA THR A 544 -46.64 17.72 -11.09
C THR A 544 -45.92 16.45 -11.52
N SER A 545 -44.58 16.45 -11.50
CA SER A 545 -43.76 15.27 -11.80
C SER A 545 -44.07 14.12 -10.82
N ASN A 546 -43.98 12.89 -11.32
CA ASN A 546 -44.05 11.69 -10.48
C ASN A 546 -42.74 11.45 -9.72
N GLU A 547 -41.62 11.99 -10.23
CA GLU A 547 -40.32 11.94 -9.59
C GLU A 547 -40.03 13.27 -8.87
N PRO A 548 -39.31 13.25 -7.74
CA PRO A 548 -38.89 14.46 -7.04
C PRO A 548 -38.05 15.38 -7.95
N VAL A 549 -38.22 16.69 -7.80
CA VAL A 549 -37.55 17.70 -8.65
C VAL A 549 -36.57 18.52 -7.83
N MET A 550 -35.30 18.48 -8.22
CA MET A 550 -34.26 19.31 -7.61
C MET A 550 -34.40 20.76 -8.08
N MET A 551 -34.46 21.70 -7.13
CA MET A 551 -34.62 23.12 -7.36
C MET A 551 -33.53 23.90 -6.62
N ASN A 552 -32.99 24.94 -7.25
CA ASN A 552 -31.99 25.83 -6.67
C ASN A 552 -32.56 27.24 -6.56
N PHE A 553 -32.64 27.76 -5.34
CA PHE A 553 -33.21 29.06 -4.99
C PHE A 553 -32.14 30.13 -4.68
N ASN A 554 -30.91 29.98 -5.17
CA ASN A 554 -29.84 30.98 -5.01
C ASN A 554 -29.70 31.99 -6.15
N ASN A 555 -30.38 31.81 -7.28
CA ASN A 555 -30.20 32.64 -8.49
C ASN A 555 -31.44 33.44 -8.88
#